data_AF-A0A954GDT6-F1
#
_entry.id   AF-A0A954GDT6-F1
#
_cell.length_a   1.000
_cell.length_b   1.000
_cell.length_c   1.000
_cell.angle_alpha   90.00
_cell.angle_beta   90.00
_cell.angle_gamma   90.00
#
_symmetry.space_group_name_H-M   'P 1'
#
loop_
_entity.id
_entity.type
_entity.pdbx_description
1 polymer ?
#
loop_
_entity_poly.entity_id
_entity_poly.type
_entity_poly.pdbx_seq_one_letter_code
_entity_poly.pdbx_strand_id
1 'polypeptide(L)'
;METCLAKGFPDYNVSFDRDANAFCERVRRDGLADVALIALDHDLEMILDDSGQLYDPGTGRDVAECLAQLDPVCPVIIHSTNSPAAVGMEQCLQDAHWTTHRVIPFVSPVSRGSDDAAPANAEWIRTFWYRTCRKAISSSLR
;
A
#
# COMPACT_ATOMS: atom_id res chain seq x y z
N MET A 1 1.50 7.59 -8.65
CA MET A 1 2.14 6.34 -8.17
C MET A 1 2.19 5.28 -9.27
N GLU A 2 1.05 5.02 -9.92
CA GLU A 2 0.90 4.11 -11.08
C GLU A 2 2.04 4.15 -12.11
N THR A 3 2.36 5.32 -12.67
CA THR A 3 3.43 5.43 -13.69
C THR A 3 4.81 5.00 -13.15
N CYS A 4 5.09 5.26 -11.87
CA CYS A 4 6.36 4.85 -11.26
C CYS A 4 6.38 3.33 -11.05
N LEU A 5 5.24 2.74 -10.69
CA LEU A 5 5.08 1.30 -10.55
C LEU A 5 5.21 0.57 -11.88
N ALA A 6 4.50 1.02 -12.92
CA ALA A 6 4.56 0.43 -14.25
C ALA A 6 5.98 0.44 -14.84
N LYS A 7 6.73 1.53 -14.65
CA LYS A 7 8.13 1.62 -15.11
C LYS A 7 9.09 0.82 -14.23
N GLY A 8 8.81 0.75 -12.93
CA GLY A 8 9.73 0.22 -11.94
C GLY A 8 9.57 -1.29 -11.67
N PHE A 9 8.41 -1.86 -11.97
CA PHE A 9 8.05 -3.26 -11.77
C PHE A 9 7.31 -3.80 -13.00
N PRO A 10 7.94 -3.80 -14.19
CA PRO A 10 7.27 -4.16 -15.44
C PRO A 10 6.82 -5.62 -15.49
N ASP A 11 7.43 -6.49 -14.68
CA ASP A 11 7.10 -7.92 -14.60
C ASP A 11 5.96 -8.23 -13.61
N TYR A 12 5.38 -7.21 -12.98
CA TYR A 12 4.33 -7.37 -11.98
C TYR A 12 3.03 -6.69 -12.44
N ASN A 13 1.92 -7.37 -12.21
CA ASN A 13 0.60 -6.74 -12.29
C ASN A 13 0.35 -5.91 -11.02
N VAL A 14 -0.20 -4.72 -11.20
CA VAL A 14 -0.50 -3.79 -10.10
C VAL A 14 -2.00 -3.52 -10.10
N SER A 15 -2.66 -3.82 -8.98
CA SER A 15 -4.05 -3.45 -8.71
C SER A 15 -4.12 -2.34 -7.66
N PHE A 16 -5.15 -1.50 -7.75
CA PHE A 16 -5.47 -0.49 -6.75
C PHE A 16 -6.86 -0.78 -6.22
N ASP A 17 -6.93 -1.13 -4.93
CA ASP A 17 -8.18 -1.31 -4.22
C ASP A 17 -8.43 -0.05 -3.37
N ARG A 18 -9.63 0.54 -3.52
CA ARG A 18 -10.04 1.74 -2.79
C ARG A 18 -11.03 1.45 -1.66
N ASP A 19 -11.50 0.21 -1.60
CA ASP A 19 -12.52 -0.27 -0.68
C ASP A 19 -11.94 -1.40 0.17
N ALA A 20 -11.85 -1.19 1.48
CA ALA A 20 -11.25 -2.14 2.40
C ALA A 20 -12.06 -3.45 2.46
N ASN A 21 -13.38 -3.34 2.44
CA ASN A 21 -14.28 -4.49 2.49
C ASN A 21 -14.17 -5.32 1.22
N ALA A 22 -14.23 -4.67 0.05
CA ALA A 22 -14.10 -5.36 -1.23
C ALA A 22 -12.73 -6.03 -1.39
N PHE A 23 -11.65 -5.38 -0.95
CA PHE A 23 -10.32 -5.99 -0.90
C PHE A 23 -10.31 -7.26 -0.05
N CYS A 24 -10.90 -7.18 1.14
CA CYS A 24 -10.94 -8.29 2.09
C CYS A 24 -11.77 -9.48 1.60
N GLU A 25 -12.91 -9.22 0.98
CA GLU A 25 -13.69 -10.27 0.33
C GLU A 25 -12.92 -10.94 -0.80
N ARG A 26 -12.25 -10.14 -1.65
CA ARG A 26 -11.42 -10.64 -2.75
C ARG A 26 -10.29 -11.52 -2.24
N VAL A 27 -9.55 -11.06 -1.25
CA VAL A 27 -8.42 -11.79 -0.67
C VAL A 27 -8.84 -13.09 0.01
N ARG A 28 -9.98 -13.10 0.73
CA ARG A 28 -10.50 -14.34 1.34
C ARG A 28 -10.98 -15.34 0.30
N ARG A 29 -11.53 -14.87 -0.81
CA ARG A 29 -12.04 -15.72 -1.90
C ARG A 29 -10.92 -16.27 -2.78
N ASP A 30 -10.00 -15.41 -3.19
CA ASP A 30 -9.02 -15.69 -4.24
C ASP A 30 -7.64 -16.06 -3.66
N GLY A 31 -7.39 -15.77 -2.38
CA GLY A 31 -6.10 -15.94 -1.73
C GLY A 31 -5.06 -14.89 -2.14
N LEU A 32 -3.82 -15.10 -1.69
CA LEU A 32 -2.69 -14.18 -1.90
C LEU A 32 -1.44 -14.90 -2.45
N ALA A 33 -1.58 -16.14 -2.93
CA ALA A 33 -0.43 -16.98 -3.31
C ALA A 33 0.44 -16.37 -4.42
N ASP A 34 -0.16 -15.62 -5.35
CA ASP A 34 0.54 -14.94 -6.45
C ASP A 34 0.83 -13.45 -6.17
N VAL A 35 0.68 -13.01 -4.92
CA VAL A 35 0.91 -11.62 -4.53
C VAL A 35 2.33 -11.46 -3.98
N ALA A 36 3.14 -10.65 -4.66
CA ALA A 36 4.52 -10.41 -4.24
C ALA A 36 4.69 -9.34 -3.15
N LEU A 37 3.71 -8.44 -3.04
CA LEU A 37 3.76 -7.29 -2.14
C LEU A 37 2.36 -6.70 -1.95
N ILE A 38 2.02 -6.31 -0.72
CA ILE A 38 0.86 -5.46 -0.44
C ILE A 38 1.36 -4.09 0.00
N ALA A 39 0.73 -3.01 -0.48
CA ALA A 39 0.97 -1.66 0.01
C ALA A 39 -0.33 -1.09 0.59
N LEU A 40 -0.24 -0.55 1.81
CA LEU A 40 -1.38 -0.19 2.63
C LEU A 40 -1.27 1.25 3.11
N ASP A 41 -2.21 2.08 2.69
CA ASP A 41 -2.47 3.39 3.28
C ASP A 41 -3.58 3.27 4.32
N HIS A 42 -3.54 4.13 5.34
CA HIS A 42 -4.58 4.18 6.35
C HIS A 42 -5.84 4.88 5.83
N ASP A 43 -5.65 6.03 5.20
CA ASP A 43 -6.72 6.98 4.92
C ASP A 43 -7.30 6.70 3.52
N LEU A 44 -8.49 6.08 3.47
CA LEU A 44 -9.21 5.85 2.21
C LEU A 44 -10.21 6.99 1.94
N GLU A 45 -10.34 7.38 0.68
CA GLU A 45 -11.29 8.42 0.26
C GLU A 45 -12.71 7.85 0.13
N MET A 46 -13.72 8.63 0.50
CA MET A 46 -15.14 8.29 0.29
C MET A 46 -15.39 7.89 -1.16
N ILE A 47 -16.14 6.80 -1.37
CA ILE A 47 -16.45 6.29 -2.71
C ILE A 47 -17.87 6.72 -3.10
N LEU A 48 -18.02 7.15 -4.36
CA LEU A 48 -19.33 7.40 -4.95
C LEU A 48 -19.86 6.11 -5.58
N ASP A 49 -21.02 5.65 -5.13
CA ASP A 49 -21.68 4.48 -5.71
C ASP A 49 -22.43 4.79 -7.02
N ASP A 50 -22.97 3.75 -7.66
CA ASP A 50 -23.74 3.87 -8.92
C ASP A 50 -25.01 4.72 -8.78
N SER A 51 -25.51 4.92 -7.56
CA SER A 51 -26.65 5.78 -7.25
C SER A 51 -26.26 7.24 -7.00
N GLY A 52 -24.97 7.55 -7.02
CA GLY A 52 -24.42 8.87 -6.71
C GLY A 52 -24.39 9.17 -5.22
N GLN A 53 -24.48 8.17 -4.35
CA GLN A 53 -24.32 8.35 -2.91
C GLN A 53 -22.87 8.07 -2.48
N LEU A 54 -22.37 8.88 -1.55
CA LEU A 54 -21.07 8.66 -0.94
C LEU A 54 -21.19 7.62 0.17
N TYR A 55 -20.29 6.65 0.20
CA TYR A 55 -20.16 5.70 1.29
C TYR A 55 -18.72 5.59 1.80
N ASP A 56 -18.60 5.16 3.05
CA ASP A 56 -17.32 4.96 3.73
C ASP A 56 -16.73 3.59 3.31
N PRO A 57 -15.58 3.56 2.61
CA PRO A 57 -14.93 2.31 2.20
C PRO A 57 -14.26 1.54 3.34
N GLY A 58 -14.26 2.09 4.56
CA GLY A 58 -13.42 1.61 5.66
C GLY A 58 -12.02 2.23 5.59
N THR A 59 -11.08 1.61 6.28
CA THR A 59 -9.73 2.13 6.52
C THR A 59 -8.67 1.08 6.24
N GLY A 60 -7.41 1.52 6.14
CA GLY A 60 -6.29 0.58 6.12
C GLY A 60 -6.20 -0.30 7.37
N ARG A 61 -6.74 0.17 8.51
CA ARG A 61 -6.81 -0.63 9.73
C ARG A 61 -7.70 -1.86 9.54
N ASP A 62 -8.85 -1.70 8.88
CA ASP A 62 -9.77 -2.81 8.58
C ASP A 62 -9.09 -3.86 7.69
N VAL A 63 -8.31 -3.40 6.71
CA VAL A 63 -7.49 -4.29 5.86
C VAL A 63 -6.41 -5.01 6.68
N ALA A 64 -5.71 -4.31 7.59
CA ALA A 64 -4.69 -4.92 8.43
C ALA A 64 -5.25 -6.03 9.33
N GLU A 65 -6.41 -5.81 9.94
CA GLU A 65 -7.10 -6.80 10.79
C GLU A 65 -7.56 -8.01 9.98
N CYS A 66 -8.04 -7.77 8.77
CA CYS A 66 -8.44 -8.80 7.83
C CYS A 66 -7.26 -9.65 7.34
N LEU A 67 -6.12 -9.05 7.03
CA LEU A 67 -4.88 -9.77 6.69
C LEU A 67 -4.33 -10.55 7.89
N ALA A 68 -4.43 -10.02 9.10
CA ALA A 68 -3.99 -10.69 10.32
C ALA A 68 -4.75 -11.99 10.63
N GLN A 69 -5.89 -12.23 9.97
CA GLN A 69 -6.65 -13.50 10.05
C GLN A 69 -6.18 -14.55 9.04
N LEU A 70 -5.20 -14.23 8.19
CA LEU A 70 -4.69 -15.08 7.12
C LEU A 70 -3.22 -15.41 7.36
N ASP A 71 -2.77 -16.51 6.76
CA ASP A 71 -1.36 -16.88 6.78
C ASP A 71 -0.52 -15.83 6.05
N PRO A 72 0.60 -15.35 6.63
CA PRO A 72 1.49 -14.42 5.95
C PRO A 72 2.15 -15.06 4.72
N VAL A 73 1.91 -14.48 3.54
CA VAL A 73 2.48 -14.98 2.27
C VAL A 73 3.37 -13.97 1.54
N CYS A 74 3.26 -12.69 1.88
CA CYS A 74 4.03 -11.63 1.26
C CYS A 74 4.29 -10.49 2.24
N PRO A 75 5.30 -9.64 1.99
CA PRO A 75 5.52 -8.47 2.83
C PRO A 75 4.45 -7.39 2.61
N VAL A 76 4.23 -6.58 3.64
CA VAL A 76 3.30 -5.43 3.63
C VAL A 76 4.07 -4.12 3.81
N ILE A 77 3.92 -3.19 2.87
CA ILE A 77 4.41 -1.82 3.01
C ILE A 77 3.29 -0.97 3.58
N ILE A 78 3.49 -0.41 4.77
CA ILE A 78 2.58 0.57 5.35
C ILE A 78 3.09 1.96 4.96
N HIS A 79 2.29 2.70 4.20
CA HIS A 79 2.61 4.07 3.78
C HIS A 79 1.57 5.09 4.23
N SER A 80 1.80 5.76 5.37
CA SER A 80 0.86 6.76 5.87
C SER A 80 1.57 7.91 6.56
N THR A 81 0.98 9.11 6.47
CA THR A 81 1.39 10.30 7.24
C THR A 81 0.80 10.28 8.65
N ASN A 82 -0.26 9.49 8.88
CA ASN A 82 -0.89 9.29 10.17
C ASN A 82 -0.07 8.30 11.01
N SER A 83 0.88 8.83 11.81
CA SER A 83 1.82 7.98 12.54
C SER A 83 1.17 7.02 13.55
N PRO A 84 0.22 7.46 14.40
CA PRO A 84 -0.48 6.54 15.31
C PRO A 84 -1.20 5.41 14.58
N ALA A 85 -1.89 5.73 13.49
CA ALA A 85 -2.62 4.72 12.72
C ALA A 85 -1.69 3.71 12.04
N ALA A 86 -0.58 4.18 11.47
CA ALA A 86 0.45 3.32 10.90
C ALA A 86 1.05 2.37 11.94
N VAL A 87 1.31 2.84 13.16
CA VAL A 87 1.80 1.99 14.26
C VAL A 87 0.78 0.92 14.63
N GLY A 88 -0.51 1.27 14.71
CA GLY A 88 -1.56 0.31 14.97
C GLY A 88 -1.63 -0.79 13.91
N MET A 89 -1.63 -0.42 12.62
CA MET A 89 -1.61 -1.39 11.52
C MET A 89 -0.36 -2.28 11.56
N GLU A 90 0.81 -1.70 11.82
CA GLU A 90 2.08 -2.43 11.91
C GLU A 90 2.06 -3.46 13.03
N GLN A 91 1.63 -3.08 14.23
CA GLN A 91 1.51 -4.01 15.36
C GLN A 91 0.56 -5.16 15.06
N CYS A 92 -0.63 -4.85 14.52
CA CYS A 92 -1.61 -5.89 14.17
C CYS A 92 -1.08 -6.93 13.18
N LEU A 93 -0.34 -6.47 12.18
CA LEU A 93 0.26 -7.35 11.18
C LEU A 93 1.43 -8.16 11.76
N GLN A 94 2.30 -7.53 12.54
CA GLN A 94 3.45 -8.19 13.17
C GLN A 94 3.04 -9.23 14.22
N ASP A 95 1.97 -8.97 14.99
CA ASP A 95 1.40 -9.92 15.94
C ASP A 95 0.87 -11.18 15.24
N ALA A 96 0.42 -11.04 13.99
CA ALA A 96 0.04 -12.12 13.09
C ALA A 96 1.21 -12.61 12.20
N HIS A 97 2.45 -12.28 12.54
CA HIS A 97 3.68 -12.72 11.87
C HIS A 97 3.89 -12.24 10.43
N TRP A 98 3.18 -11.20 9.99
CA TRP A 98 3.44 -10.56 8.70
C TRP A 98 4.75 -9.75 8.74
N THR A 99 5.53 -9.84 7.67
CA THR A 99 6.70 -8.97 7.48
C THR A 99 6.21 -7.59 7.05
N THR A 100 6.48 -6.56 7.86
CA THR A 100 6.07 -5.20 7.56
C THR A 100 7.26 -4.28 7.27
N HIS A 101 7.01 -3.25 6.47
CA HIS A 101 7.92 -2.12 6.30
C HIS A 101 7.15 -0.82 6.34
N ARG A 102 7.74 0.20 6.95
CA ARG A 102 7.10 1.51 7.09
C ARG A 102 7.73 2.55 6.17
N VAL A 103 6.89 3.32 5.50
CA VAL A 103 7.27 4.48 4.69
C VAL A 103 6.39 5.66 5.08
N ILE A 104 6.98 6.83 5.33
CA ILE A 104 6.21 8.04 5.62
C ILE A 104 6.23 8.90 4.36
N PRO A 105 5.09 9.16 3.71
CA PRO A 105 5.01 10.09 2.59
C PRO A 105 5.48 11.49 3.01
N PHE A 106 6.26 12.16 2.16
CA PHE A 106 6.71 13.53 2.41
C PHE A 106 6.71 14.37 1.12
N VAL A 107 6.50 15.67 1.26
CA VAL A 107 6.66 16.62 0.16
C VAL A 107 8.11 17.09 0.13
N SER A 108 8.79 16.93 -1.00
CA SER A 108 10.15 17.45 -1.16
C SER A 108 10.09 18.95 -1.44
N PRO A 109 10.88 19.79 -0.74
CA PRO A 109 10.96 21.22 -1.02
C PRO A 109 11.69 21.53 -2.34
N VAL A 110 12.33 20.54 -2.99
CA VAL A 110 13.16 20.74 -4.19
C VAL A 110 12.35 20.49 -5.46
N SER A 111 11.34 21.34 -5.70
CA SER A 111 10.73 21.45 -7.04
C SER A 111 11.36 22.62 -7.80
N ARG A 112 12.61 22.47 -8.21
CA ARG A 112 13.23 23.39 -9.18
C ARG A 112 13.88 22.61 -10.31
N GLY A 113 13.18 22.59 -11.45
CA GLY A 113 13.81 22.59 -12.76
C GLY A 113 14.40 21.28 -13.27
N SER A 114 13.61 20.21 -13.36
CA SER A 114 13.87 19.18 -14.36
C SER A 114 12.59 18.87 -15.12
N ASP A 115 12.71 18.82 -16.45
CA ASP A 115 11.61 18.67 -17.42
C ASP A 115 10.90 17.30 -17.35
N ASP A 116 11.26 16.44 -16.40
CA ASP A 116 10.62 15.16 -16.09
C ASP A 116 9.70 15.27 -14.86
N ALA A 117 8.75 16.21 -14.95
CA ALA A 117 7.83 16.63 -13.90
C ALA A 117 6.91 15.49 -13.41
N ALA A 118 7.44 14.63 -12.53
CA ALA A 118 6.60 14.09 -11.47
C ALA A 118 6.23 15.25 -10.55
N PRO A 119 4.97 15.38 -10.12
CA PRO A 119 4.57 16.44 -9.22
C PRO A 119 5.42 16.36 -7.92
N ALA A 120 5.71 17.51 -7.32
CA ALA A 120 6.52 17.71 -6.10
C ALA A 120 6.21 16.72 -4.96
N ASN A 121 4.97 16.23 -4.93
CA ASN A 121 4.42 15.29 -3.96
C ASN A 121 4.72 13.81 -4.26
N ALA A 122 5.52 13.48 -5.28
CA ALA A 122 5.80 12.11 -5.70
C ALA A 122 7.29 11.71 -5.60
N GLU A 123 8.19 12.60 -5.17
CA GLU A 123 9.62 12.29 -5.06
C GLU A 123 9.90 11.16 -4.06
N TRP A 124 9.19 11.16 -2.92
CA TRP A 124 9.27 10.09 -1.92
C TRP A 124 8.92 8.71 -2.50
N ILE A 125 8.04 8.66 -3.51
CA ILE A 125 7.67 7.42 -4.21
C ILE A 125 8.88 6.85 -4.93
N ARG A 126 9.60 7.69 -5.70
CA ARG A 126 10.76 7.26 -6.51
C ARG A 126 12.00 6.94 -5.66
N THR A 127 12.16 7.61 -4.53
CA THR A 127 13.40 7.56 -3.75
C THR A 127 13.33 6.60 -2.56
N PHE A 128 12.25 6.64 -1.78
CA PHE A 128 12.12 5.84 -0.55
C PHE A 128 11.20 4.66 -0.78
N TRP A 129 9.95 4.91 -1.21
CA TRP A 129 8.95 3.86 -1.33
C TRP A 129 9.37 2.77 -2.31
N TYR A 130 9.82 3.15 -3.51
CA TYR A 130 10.29 2.23 -4.53
C TYR A 130 11.46 1.34 -4.06
N ARG A 131 12.42 1.90 -3.31
CA ARG A 131 13.54 1.14 -2.74
C ARG A 131 13.06 0.14 -1.68
N THR A 132 12.11 0.54 -0.85
CA THR A 132 11.50 -0.33 0.15
C THR A 132 10.76 -1.49 -0.50
N CYS A 133 9.95 -1.23 -1.54
CA CYS A 133 9.26 -2.27 -2.30
C CYS A 133 10.24 -3.30 -2.88
N ARG A 134 11.32 -2.85 -3.54
CA ARG A 134 12.36 -3.75 -4.10
C ARG A 134 13.03 -4.59 -3.02
N LYS A 135 13.37 -3.99 -1.88
CA LYS A 135 13.98 -4.70 -0.75
C LYS A 135 13.04 -5.74 -0.18
N ALA A 136 11.76 -5.40 0.00
CA ALA A 136 10.73 -6.29 0.53
C ALA A 136 10.58 -7.54 -0.36
N ILE A 137 10.32 -7.33 -1.66
CA ILE A 137 10.18 -8.42 -2.64
C ILE A 137 11.44 -9.30 -2.68
N SER A 138 12.64 -8.70 -2.71
CA SER A 138 13.89 -9.46 -2.79
C SER A 138 14.20 -10.28 -1.53
N SER A 139 13.68 -9.87 -0.38
CA SER A 139 13.90 -10.57 0.89
C SER A 139 12.98 -11.78 1.04
N SER A 140 11.82 -11.77 0.37
CA SER A 140 10.82 -12.84 0.42
C SER A 140 11.07 -13.98 -0.58
N LEU A 141 12.03 -13.83 -1.49
CA LEU A 141 12.42 -14.86 -2.47
C LEU A 141 13.54 -15.80 -1.97
N ARG A 142 13.84 -15.80 -0.67
CA ARG A 142 14.88 -16.63 -0.04
C ARG A 142 14.28 -17.62 0.94
#